data_AF-A0A2Z3HTQ5-F1
#
_entry.id   AF-A0A2Z3HTQ5-F1
#
_cell.length_a   1.000
_cell.length_b   1.000
_cell.length_c   1.000
_cell.angle_alpha   90.00
_cell.angle_beta   90.00
_cell.angle_gamma   90.00
#
_symmetry.space_group_name_H-M   'P 1'
#
loop_
_entity.id
_entity.type
_entity.pdbx_description
1 polymer ?
#
loop_
_entity_poly.entity_id
_entity_poly.type
_entity_poly.pdbx_seq_one_letter_code
_entity_poly.pdbx_strand_id
1 'polypeptide(L)'
;MTKIAKLVKQDTSKVMIIVGHTDATGTALANNTLSAQRAKSVGSVFSVAGLPRSRMYATGVGSNQPISSAKTAKGREQNRRVELIIAPRSSRSMDTLPNLYAVTNY
;
A
#
# COMPACT_ATOMS: atom_id res chain seq x y z
N MET A 1 14.65 -1.62 6.47
CA MET A 1 13.44 -2.38 6.06
C MET A 1 13.16 -3.64 6.90
N THR A 2 14.11 -4.12 7.71
CA THR A 2 14.03 -5.43 8.39
C THR A 2 13.13 -5.48 9.64
N LYS A 3 12.80 -4.35 10.28
CA LYS A 3 12.05 -4.33 11.54
C LYS A 3 10.55 -4.63 11.35
N ILE A 4 9.92 -4.04 10.33
CA ILE A 4 8.50 -4.25 10.00
C ILE A 4 8.25 -5.70 9.54
N ALA A 5 9.12 -6.23 8.68
CA ALA A 5 9.04 -7.61 8.23
C ALA A 5 9.11 -8.60 9.40
N LYS A 6 10.03 -8.37 10.35
CA LYS A 6 10.17 -9.21 11.56
C LYS A 6 8.92 -9.17 12.45
N LEU A 7 8.33 -7.99 12.66
CA LEU A 7 7.11 -7.84 13.46
C LEU A 7 5.93 -8.64 12.91
N VAL A 8 5.72 -8.61 11.58
CA VAL A 8 4.64 -9.39 10.96
C VAL A 8 5.00 -10.87 10.93
N LYS A 9 6.28 -11.22 10.72
CA LYS A 9 6.72 -12.62 10.70
C LYS A 9 6.52 -13.33 12.04
N GLN A 10 6.78 -12.64 13.16
CA GLN A 10 6.68 -13.19 14.51
C GLN A 10 5.24 -13.38 14.99
N ASP A 11 4.30 -12.57 14.49
CA ASP A 11 2.91 -12.62 14.91
C ASP A 11 2.02 -13.07 13.74
N THR A 12 1.67 -14.35 13.72
CA THR A 12 0.85 -14.99 12.67
C THR A 12 -0.58 -14.45 12.61
N SER A 13 -1.04 -13.77 13.66
CA SER A 13 -2.35 -13.12 13.71
C SER A 13 -2.39 -11.80 12.96
N LYS A 14 -1.32 -11.40 12.26
CA LYS A 14 -1.24 -10.13 11.52
C LYS A 14 -1.07 -10.33 10.00
N VAL A 15 -1.50 -9.35 9.23
CA VAL A 15 -1.24 -9.22 7.79
C VAL A 15 -0.61 -7.86 7.51
N MET A 16 0.08 -7.77 6.38
CA MET A 16 0.65 -6.53 5.88
C MET A 16 -0.16 -6.04 4.68
N ILE A 17 -0.52 -4.76 4.70
CA ILE A 17 -1.16 -4.07 3.58
C ILE A 17 -0.18 -3.02 3.07
N ILE A 18 -0.01 -2.99 1.75
CA ILE A 18 0.95 -2.15 1.06
C ILE A 18 0.14 -1.30 0.10
N VAL A 19 0.08 0.00 0.36
CA VAL A 19 -0.71 0.96 -0.42
C VAL A 19 0.25 1.85 -1.19
N GLY A 20 0.21 1.78 -2.51
CA GLY A 20 0.98 2.67 -3.37
C GLY A 20 0.21 3.95 -3.68
N HIS A 21 0.93 5.06 -3.69
CA HIS A 21 0.41 6.37 -4.09
C HIS A 21 1.26 6.97 -5.22
N THR A 22 0.63 7.81 -6.03
CA THR A 22 1.30 8.66 -7.02
C THR A 22 1.05 10.13 -6.71
N ASP A 23 1.77 11.01 -7.40
CA ASP A 23 1.30 12.39 -7.50
C ASP A 23 0.17 12.49 -8.54
N ALA A 24 -0.43 13.68 -8.66
CA ALA A 24 -1.56 13.96 -9.54
C ALA A 24 -1.16 14.20 -11.01
N THR A 25 0.10 13.94 -11.39
CA THR A 25 0.56 14.14 -12.77
C THR A 25 0.12 12.96 -13.63
N GLY A 26 -0.38 13.23 -14.84
CA GLY A 26 -0.81 12.18 -15.77
C GLY A 26 -2.26 11.74 -15.60
N THR A 27 -2.63 10.63 -16.26
CA THR A 27 -4.02 10.14 -16.25
C THR A 27 -4.31 9.29 -15.01
N ALA A 28 -5.58 9.26 -14.58
CA ALA A 28 -6.02 8.41 -13.47
C ALA A 28 -5.65 6.93 -13.69
N LEU A 29 -5.83 6.42 -14.92
CA LEU A 29 -5.47 5.04 -15.26
C LEU A 29 -3.97 4.76 -15.13
N ALA A 30 -3.12 5.69 -15.59
CA ALA A 30 -1.67 5.56 -15.46
C ALA A 30 -1.25 5.59 -13.98
N ASN A 31 -1.85 6.49 -13.19
CA ASN A 31 -1.59 6.63 -11.77
C ASN A 31 -2.02 5.39 -10.97
N ASN A 32 -3.19 4.82 -11.28
CA ASN A 32 -3.66 3.57 -10.68
C ASN A 32 -2.73 2.40 -11.01
N THR A 33 -2.28 2.30 -12.26
CA THR A 33 -1.34 1.26 -12.69
C THR A 33 0.01 1.40 -11.99
N LEU A 34 0.57 2.61 -11.97
CA LEU A 34 1.88 2.91 -11.39
C LEU A 34 1.89 2.69 -9.87
N SER A 35 0.86 3.17 -9.16
CA SER A 35 0.72 2.94 -7.73
C SER A 35 0.63 1.45 -7.40
N ALA A 36 -0.16 0.68 -8.15
CA ALA A 36 -0.30 -0.76 -7.94
C ALA A 36 1.02 -1.50 -8.21
N GLN A 37 1.77 -1.12 -9.25
CA GLN A 37 3.10 -1.67 -9.55
C GLN A 37 4.10 -1.39 -8.43
N ARG A 38 4.12 -0.17 -7.89
CA ARG A 38 4.97 0.20 -6.74
C ARG A 38 4.65 -0.64 -5.51
N ALA A 39 3.37 -0.79 -5.18
CA ALA A 39 2.94 -1.63 -4.06
C ALA A 39 3.37 -3.10 -4.23
N LYS A 40 3.21 -3.65 -5.45
CA LYS A 40 3.67 -5.02 -5.78
C LYS A 40 5.18 -5.19 -5.66
N SER A 41 5.96 -4.18 -6.09
CA SER A 41 7.42 -4.19 -5.99
C SER A 41 7.86 -4.25 -4.52
N VAL A 42 7.28 -3.40 -3.67
CA VAL A 42 7.54 -3.42 -2.22
C VAL A 42 7.11 -4.75 -1.59
N GLY A 43 5.95 -5.30 -1.97
CA GLY A 43 5.53 -6.63 -1.52
C GLY A 43 6.48 -7.75 -1.93
N SER A 44 7.15 -7.63 -3.08
CA SER A 44 8.15 -8.60 -3.52
C SER A 44 9.40 -8.56 -2.63
N VAL A 45 9.82 -7.39 -2.17
CA VAL A 45 10.91 -7.26 -1.18
C VAL A 45 10.57 -7.99 0.13
N PHE A 46 9.34 -7.86 0.62
CA PHE A 46 8.88 -8.57 1.82
C PHE A 46 8.72 -10.07 1.60
N SER A 47 8.33 -10.50 0.39
CA SER A 47 8.30 -11.90 0.01
C SER A 47 9.69 -12.53 0.07
N VAL A 48 10.71 -11.84 -0.46
CA VAL A 48 12.12 -12.28 -0.39
C VAL A 48 12.62 -12.32 1.06
N ALA A 49 12.14 -11.41 1.91
CA ALA A 49 12.42 -11.43 3.36
C ALA A 49 11.68 -12.55 4.13
N GLY A 50 10.88 -13.37 3.45
CA GLY A 50 10.21 -14.54 4.00
C GLY A 50 8.82 -14.28 4.61
N LEU A 51 8.16 -13.18 4.25
CA LEU A 51 6.73 -12.98 4.55
C LEU A 51 5.88 -13.66 3.45
N PRO A 52 5.01 -14.63 3.77
CA PRO A 52 4.19 -15.30 2.76
C PRO A 52 3.24 -14.33 2.04
N ARG A 53 3.07 -14.51 0.71
CA ARG A 53 2.13 -13.71 -0.09
C ARG A 53 0.70 -13.74 0.42
N SER A 54 0.26 -14.86 1.00
CA SER A 54 -1.06 -15.00 1.63
C SER A 54 -1.27 -14.14 2.89
N ARG A 55 -0.21 -13.46 3.36
CA ARG A 55 -0.23 -12.51 4.48
C ARG A 55 0.06 -11.08 4.04
N MET A 56 0.06 -10.84 2.72
CA MET A 56 0.32 -9.53 2.14
C MET A 56 -0.80 -9.14 1.17
N TYR A 57 -1.22 -7.89 1.26
CA TYR A 57 -2.14 -7.27 0.32
C TYR A 57 -1.46 -6.06 -0.30
N ALA A 58 -1.32 -6.02 -1.62
CA ALA A 58 -0.71 -4.90 -2.33
C ALA A 58 -1.75 -4.23 -3.23
N THR A 59 -1.98 -2.94 -3.04
CA THR A 59 -2.95 -2.15 -3.79
C THR A 59 -2.41 -0.78 -4.14
N GLY A 60 -2.93 -0.17 -5.20
CA GLY A 60 -2.61 1.19 -5.63
C GLY A 60 -3.86 2.06 -5.60
N VAL A 61 -3.76 3.26 -5.03
CA VAL A 61 -4.87 4.23 -4.97
C VAL A 61 -4.64 5.44 -5.88
N GLY A 62 -3.65 5.36 -6.78
CA GLY A 62 -3.27 6.43 -7.68
C GLY A 62 -2.98 7.74 -6.92
N SER A 63 -3.55 8.83 -7.42
CA SER A 63 -3.44 10.17 -6.85
C SER A 63 -4.60 10.56 -5.93
N ASN A 64 -5.51 9.63 -5.63
CA ASN A 64 -6.81 9.92 -5.02
C ASN A 64 -6.72 10.21 -3.52
N GLN A 65 -5.58 9.90 -2.88
CA GLN A 65 -5.33 10.14 -1.45
C GLN A 65 -4.06 10.98 -1.24
N PRO A 66 -4.09 12.28 -1.60
CA PRO A 66 -2.96 13.17 -1.39
C PRO A 66 -2.83 13.52 0.10
N ILE A 67 -1.59 13.57 0.60
CA ILE A 67 -1.28 14.04 1.95
C ILE A 67 -0.69 15.45 1.95
N SER A 68 -0.41 15.97 0.76
CA SER A 68 0.18 17.29 0.57
C SER A 68 -0.27 17.89 -0.77
N SER A 69 -0.07 19.20 -0.90
CA SER A 69 -0.45 19.94 -2.11
C SER A 69 0.34 19.48 -3.34
N ALA A 70 -0.34 19.05 -4.40
CA ALA A 70 0.30 18.71 -5.67
C ALA A 70 0.92 19.92 -6.40
N LYS A 71 0.64 21.15 -5.93
CA LYS A 71 1.14 22.38 -6.54
C LYS A 71 2.64 22.61 -6.31
N THR A 72 3.19 22.10 -5.20
CA THR A 72 4.62 22.24 -4.90
C THR A 72 5.40 20.98 -5.23
N ALA A 73 6.68 21.13 -5.61
CA ALA A 73 7.55 19.97 -5.85
C ALA A 73 7.67 19.07 -4.61
N LYS A 74 7.81 19.70 -3.44
CA LYS A 74 7.83 19.03 -2.14
C LYS A 74 6.55 18.24 -1.87
N GLY A 75 5.38 18.81 -2.14
CA GLY A 75 4.12 18.12 -1.91
C GLY A 75 3.88 16.97 -2.90
N ARG A 76 4.31 17.10 -4.16
CA ARG A 76 4.30 15.98 -5.12
C ARG A 76 5.20 14.83 -4.67
N GLU A 77 6.38 15.15 -4.14
CA GLU A 77 7.28 14.12 -3.60
C GLU A 77 6.67 13.39 -2.40
N GLN A 78 6.03 14.12 -1.49
CA GLN A 78 5.29 13.52 -0.37
C GLN A 78 4.14 12.62 -0.84
N ASN A 79 3.47 12.96 -1.94
CA ASN A 79 2.39 12.14 -2.50
C ASN A 79 2.89 10.87 -3.20
N ARG A 80 4.14 10.84 -3.70
CA ARG A 80 4.78 9.64 -4.28
C ARG A 80 5.31 8.70 -3.19
N ARG A 81 4.42 8.15 -2.36
CA ARG A 81 4.76 7.30 -1.22
C ARG A 81 4.20 5.89 -1.33
N VAL A 82 4.70 5.00 -0.48
CA VAL A 82 4.10 3.69 -0.20
C VAL A 82 3.84 3.60 1.29
N GLU A 83 2.61 3.28 1.67
CA GLU A 83 2.23 3.06 3.06
C GLU A 83 2.25 1.56 3.38
N LEU A 84 2.72 1.25 4.58
CA LEU A 84 2.77 -0.11 5.12
C LEU A 84 1.90 -0.16 6.37
N ILE A 85 0.76 -0.84 6.27
CA ILE A 85 -0.19 -0.99 7.37
C ILE A 85 -0.11 -2.43 7.88
N ILE A 86 -0.09 -2.60 9.20
CA ILE A 86 -0.16 -3.90 9.85
C ILE A 86 -1.55 -4.01 10.46
N ALA A 87 -2.31 -5.02 10.04
CA ALA A 87 -3.67 -5.25 10.51
C ALA A 87 -3.84 -6.68 11.06
N PRO A 88 -4.80 -6.93 11.95
CA PRO A 88 -5.14 -8.29 12.36
C PRO A 88 -5.63 -9.15 11.18
N ARG A 89 -5.19 -10.39 11.14
CA ARG A 89 -5.64 -11.49 10.29
C ARG A 89 -6.95 -12.06 10.87
N SER A 90 -7.96 -11.22 11.01
CA SER A 90 -9.32 -11.70 11.33
C SER A 90 -10.11 -11.86 10.03
N SER A 91 -10.98 -12.86 9.94
CA SER A 91 -11.84 -13.11 8.78
C SER A 91 -12.67 -11.87 8.42
N ARG A 92 -13.20 -11.17 9.43
CA ARG A 92 -13.93 -9.91 9.25
C ARG A 92 -13.07 -8.77 8.71
N SER A 93 -11.78 -8.74 9.05
CA SER A 93 -10.83 -7.75 8.54
C SER A 93 -10.40 -8.07 7.11
N MET A 94 -10.10 -9.32 6.76
CA MET A 94 -9.64 -9.65 5.40
C MET A 94 -10.70 -9.37 4.30
N ASP A 95 -11.99 -9.49 4.62
CA ASP A 95 -13.09 -9.19 3.68
C ASP A 95 -13.37 -7.69 3.53
N THR A 96 -13.00 -6.89 4.54
CA THR A 96 -13.28 -5.43 4.58
C THR A 96 -12.06 -4.59 4.23
N LEU A 97 -10.84 -5.08 4.37
CA LEU A 97 -9.62 -4.32 4.08
C LEU A 97 -9.47 -3.91 2.60
N PRO A 98 -9.78 -4.77 1.60
CA PRO A 98 -9.88 -4.32 0.23
C PRO A 98 -10.93 -3.22 0.07
N ASN A 99 -12.06 -3.36 0.77
CA ASN A 99 -13.17 -2.40 0.70
C ASN A 99 -12.90 -1.09 1.45
N LEU A 100 -12.12 -1.06 2.54
CA LEU A 100 -11.80 0.18 3.26
C LEU A 100 -10.96 1.13 2.39
N TYR A 101 -10.06 0.55 1.57
CA TYR A 101 -9.25 1.30 0.61
C TYR A 101 -9.89 1.38 -0.80
N ALA A 102 -10.84 0.52 -1.14
CA ALA A 102 -11.60 0.61 -2.39
C ALA A 102 -12.82 1.54 -2.30
N VAL A 103 -13.44 1.69 -1.13
CA VAL A 103 -14.58 2.61 -0.88
C VAL A 103 -14.14 4.07 -0.86
N THR A 104 -12.86 4.34 -0.58
CA THR A 104 -12.28 5.70 -0.68
C THR A 104 -11.98 6.15 -2.12
N ASN A 105 -12.39 5.37 -3.13
CA ASN A 105 -12.26 5.71 -4.56
C ASN A 105 -13.55 6.29 -5.20
N TYR A 106 -14.49 6.81 -4.40
CA TYR A 106 -15.62 7.60 -4.90
C TYR A 106 -15.37 9.10 -4.70
#